data_AF-A0A3D2JZX8-F1
#
_entry.id   AF-A0A3D2JZX8-F1
#
_cell.length_a   1.000
_cell.length_b   1.000
_cell.length_c   1.000
_cell.angle_alpha   90.00
_cell.angle_beta   90.00
_cell.angle_gamma   90.00
#
_symmetry.space_group_name_H-M   'P 1'
#
loop_
_entity.id
_entity.type
_entity.pdbx_description
1 polymer ?
#
loop_
_entity_poly.entity_id
_entity_poly.type
_entity_poly.pdbx_seq_one_letter_code
_entity_poly.pdbx_strand_id
1 'polypeptide(L)' 'MTMNENHPEKITLELPADLYYALRNEAMRQSIDLPGFVRQKIDLKPSEVRCLSQLPLSEILARTLPAQSEDRLNFFG' A
#
# COMPACT_ATOMS: atom_id res chain seq x y z
N MET A 1 -16.93 -5.08 -29.47
CA MET A 1 -16.38 -6.03 -28.47
C MET A 1 -14.90 -6.20 -28.76
N THR A 2 -14.03 -5.41 -28.12
CA THR A 2 -12.57 -5.59 -28.19
C THR A 2 -12.15 -6.27 -26.90
N MET A 3 -11.82 -7.55 -27.00
CA MET A 3 -11.28 -8.36 -25.91
C MET A 3 -9.88 -7.79 -25.61
N ASN A 4 -9.75 -7.00 -24.54
CA ASN A 4 -8.45 -6.49 -24.09
C ASN A 4 -7.59 -7.69 -23.73
N GLU A 5 -6.62 -8.02 -24.59
CA GLU A 5 -5.56 -8.96 -24.30
C GLU A 5 -4.76 -8.39 -23.12
N ASN A 6 -5.15 -8.76 -21.89
CA ASN A 6 -4.43 -8.48 -20.66
C ASN A 6 -3.06 -9.17 -20.72
N HIS A 7 -2.11 -8.55 -21.42
CA HIS A 7 -0.71 -8.91 -21.30
C HIS A 7 -0.27 -8.48 -19.90
N PRO A 8 0.11 -9.42 -19.01
CA PRO A 8 0.56 -9.03 -17.68
C PRO A 8 1.83 -8.19 -17.83
N GLU A 9 1.74 -6.93 -17.39
CA GLU A 9 2.89 -6.03 -17.35
C GLU A 9 4.00 -6.69 -16.52
N LYS A 10 5.20 -6.80 -17.11
CA LYS A 10 6.36 -7.34 -16.43
C LYS A 10 7.07 -6.20 -15.71
N ILE A 11 7.17 -6.32 -14.39
CA ILE A 11 7.96 -5.41 -13.56
C ILE A 11 9.26 -6.08 -13.13
N THR A 12 10.33 -5.30 -13.06
CA THR A 12 11.59 -5.72 -12.45
C THR A 12 11.70 -5.06 -11.09
N LEU A 13 11.99 -5.84 -10.05
CA LEU A 13 12.16 -5.35 -8.68
C LEU A 13 13.62 -5.53 -8.29
N GLU A 14 14.29 -4.42 -8.01
CA GLU A 14 15.62 -4.44 -7.38
C GLU A 14 15.44 -4.57 -5.88
N LEU A 15 15.91 -5.68 -5.31
CA LEU A 15 15.79 -5.99 -3.89
C LEU A 15 17.18 -6.23 -3.30
N PRO A 16 17.44 -5.82 -2.05
CA PRO A 16 18.62 -6.26 -1.31
C PRO A 16 18.70 -7.79 -1.29
N ALA A 17 19.92 -8.33 -1.37
CA ALA A 17 20.14 -9.78 -1.45
C ALA A 17 19.45 -10.54 -0.31
N ASP A 18 19.57 -10.04 0.92
CA ASP A 18 18.96 -10.66 2.11
C ASP A 18 17.44 -10.75 1.99
N LEU A 19 16.80 -9.70 1.48
CA LEU A 19 15.35 -9.66 1.29
C LEU A 19 14.91 -10.60 0.18
N TYR A 20 15.65 -10.64 -0.93
CA TYR A 20 15.40 -11.60 -2.02
C TYR A 20 15.46 -13.05 -1.51
N TYR A 21 16.50 -13.40 -0.75
CA TYR A 21 16.66 -14.76 -0.22
C TYR A 21 15.57 -15.10 0.80
N ALA A 22 15.21 -14.17 1.68
CA ALA A 22 14.11 -14.35 2.62
C ALA A 22 12.79 -14.65 1.90
N LEU A 23 12.42 -13.83 0.91
CA LEU A 23 11.21 -14.02 0.11
C LEU A 23 11.22 -15.34 -0.68
N ARG A 24 12.37 -15.68 -1.29
CA ARG A 24 12.52 -16.95 -2.02
C ARG A 24 12.34 -18.16 -1.11
N ASN A 25 12.92 -18.12 0.10
CA ASN A 25 12.80 -19.20 1.07
C ASN A 25 11.35 -19.35 1.57
N GLU A 26 10.65 -18.24 1.81
CA GLU A 26 9.23 -18.28 2.17
C GLU A 26 8.36 -18.84 1.03
N ALA A 27 8.60 -18.41 -0.21
CA ALA A 27 7.88 -18.94 -1.38
C ALA A 27 8.08 -20.46 -1.53
N MET A 28 9.32 -20.94 -1.37
CA MET A 28 9.62 -22.37 -1.40
C MET A 28 8.91 -23.16 -0.30
N ARG A 29 8.85 -22.63 0.93
CA ARG A 29 8.12 -23.28 2.05
C ARG A 29 6.63 -23.43 1.75
N GLN A 30 6.06 -22.50 0.97
CA GLN A 30 4.66 -22.52 0.58
C GLN A 30 4.41 -23.28 -0.73
N SER A 31 5.46 -23.83 -1.35
CA SER A 31 5.40 -24.50 -2.66
C SER A 31 4.82 -23.61 -3.77
N ILE A 32 5.10 -22.30 -3.70
CA ILE A 32 4.68 -21.29 -4.69
C ILE A 32 5.94 -20.69 -5.32
N ASP A 33 5.82 -20.25 -6.58
CA ASP A 33 6.87 -19.49 -7.25
C ASP A 33 7.04 -18.10 -6.63
N LEU A 34 8.27 -17.57 -6.66
CA LEU A 34 8.57 -16.26 -6.08
C LEU A 34 7.70 -15.12 -6.65
N PRO A 35 7.47 -15.02 -7.98
CA PRO A 35 6.53 -14.02 -8.53
C PRO A 35 5.11 -14.16 -7.99
N GLY A 36 4.56 -15.38 -7.96
CA GLY A 36 3.23 -15.66 -7.39
C GLY A 36 3.13 -15.28 -5.91
N PHE A 37 4.17 -15.58 -5.14
CA PHE A 37 4.26 -15.21 -3.73
C PHE A 37 4.33 -13.68 -3.52
N VAL A 38 5.15 -12.98 -4.31
CA VAL A 38 5.24 -11.51 -4.28
C VAL A 38 3.90 -10.88 -4.65
N ARG A 39 3.22 -11.41 -5.68
CA ARG A 39 1.89 -10.93 -6.09
C ARG A 39 0.87 -11.11 -4.98
N GLN A 40 0.81 -12.28 -4.32
CA GLN A 40 -0.07 -12.48 -3.17
C GLN A 40 0.23 -11.50 -2.04
N LYS A 41 1.50 -11.25 -1.70
CA LYS A 41 1.87 -10.29 -0.66
C LYS A 41 1.48 -8.85 -1.01
N ILE A 42 1.54 -8.47 -2.29
CA ILE A 42 1.12 -7.15 -2.78
C ILE A 42 -0.40 -7.06 -2.82
N ASP A 43 -1.11 -8.08 -3.32
CA ASP A 43 -2.58 -8.18 -3.38
C ASP A 43 -3.23 -8.29 -1.98
N LEU A 44 -2.48 -8.73 -0.97
CA LEU A 44 -2.88 -8.67 0.44
C LEU A 44 -2.65 -7.28 1.08
N LYS A 45 -1.82 -6.43 0.47
CA LYS A 45 -1.49 -5.07 0.92
C LYS A 45 -2.11 -3.87 0.14
N PRO A 46 -3.08 -3.97 -0.79
CA PRO A 46 -3.74 -2.79 -1.36
C PRO A 46 -4.83 -2.24 -0.42
N SER A 47 -5.08 -2.86 0.73
CA SER A 47 -6.26 -2.63 1.57
C SER A 47 -6.08 -1.63 2.72
N GLU A 48 -4.92 -0.99 2.88
CA GLU A 48 -4.70 0.00 3.95
C GLU A 48 -4.46 1.44 3.47
N VAL A 49 -4.85 1.77 2.25
CA VAL A 49 -5.22 3.14 1.94
C VAL A 49 -6.73 3.19 1.78
N ARG A 50 -7.44 3.20 2.91
CA ARG A 50 -8.79 3.76 2.91
C ARG A 50 -8.63 5.19 2.41
N CYS A 51 -8.95 5.44 1.14
CA CYS A 51 -9.02 6.80 0.62
C CYS A 51 -9.85 7.61 1.63
N LEU A 52 -9.39 8.79 2.01
CA LEU A 52 -10.13 9.65 2.95
C LEU A 52 -11.58 9.87 2.49
N SER A 53 -11.83 9.81 1.17
CA SER A 53 -13.17 9.86 0.56
C SER A 53 -14.11 8.71 0.92
N GLN A 54 -13.59 7.60 1.45
CA GLN A 54 -14.37 6.42 1.86
C GLN A 54 -14.63 6.39 3.38
N LEU A 55 -14.05 7.31 4.14
CA LEU A 55 -14.30 7.43 5.58
C LEU A 55 -15.55 8.30 5.81
N PRO A 56 -16.37 8.02 6.83
CA PRO A 56 -17.44 8.93 7.23
C PRO A 56 -16.85 10.29 7.60
N LEU A 57 -17.57 11.37 7.30
CA LEU A 57 -17.12 12.75 7.54
C LEU A 57 -16.64 12.97 8.99
N SER A 58 -17.25 12.30 9.96
CA SER A 58 -16.85 12.32 11.36
C SER A 58 -15.42 11.81 11.60
N GLU A 59 -15.00 10.74 10.93
CA GLU A 59 -13.62 10.22 11.03
C GLU A 59 -12.62 11.11 10.31
N ILE A 60 -13.02 11.72 9.18
CA ILE A 60 -12.16 12.66 8.45
C ILE A 60 -11.84 13.84 9.37
N LEU A 61 -12.86 14.46 9.95
CA LEU A 61 -12.71 15.60 10.85
C LEU A 61 -11.86 15.24 12.08
N ALA A 62 -12.08 14.08 12.70
CA ALA A 62 -11.27 13.64 13.83
C ALA A 62 -9.78 13.50 13.51
N ARG A 63 -9.41 13.20 12.26
CA ARG A 63 -8.02 13.00 11.82
C ARG A 63 -7.38 14.25 11.23
N THR A 64 -8.16 15.20 10.75
CA THR A 64 -7.67 16.43 10.12
C THR A 64 -7.82 17.66 10.98
N LEU A 65 -8.56 17.60 12.09
CA LEU A 65 -8.61 18.69 13.04
C LEU A 65 -7.23 18.83 13.71
N PRO A 66 -6.62 20.03 13.68
CA PRO A 66 -5.39 20.26 14.41
C PRO A 66 -5.66 19.95 15.88
N ALA A 67 -4.79 19.13 16.48
CA ALA A 67 -4.77 18.95 17.94
C ALA A 67 -4.77 20.35 18.53
N GLN A 68 -5.78 20.65 19.35
CA GLN A 68 -6.01 21.94 20.01
C GLN A 68 -4.72 22.34 20.75
N SER A 69 -3.82 22.98 20.01
CA SER A 69 -2.62 23.61 20.49
C SER A 69 -3.02 25.05 20.56
N GLU A 70 -3.04 25.60 21.77
CA GLU A 70 -3.38 26.99 22.08
C GLU A 70 -2.38 28.00 21.48
N ASP A 71 -1.71 27.67 20.38
CA ASP A 71 -0.96 28.64 19.59
C ASP A 71 -1.93 29.40 18.70
N ARG A 72 -2.56 30.41 19.33
CA ARG A 72 -3.21 31.52 18.64
C ARG A 72 -2.17 32.20 17.73
N LEU A 73 -2.06 31.74 16.50
CA LEU A 73 -1.41 32.50 15.44
C LEU A 73 -2.26 33.74 15.17
N ASN A 74 -1.85 34.88 15.74
CA ASN A 74 -2.41 36.18 15.42
C ASN A 74 -1.94 36.58 14.01
N PHE A 75 -2.78 36.32 13.00
CA PHE A 75 -2.49 36.65 11.60
C PHE A 75 -2.70 38.14 11.25
N PHE A 76 -3.08 38.98 12.21
CA PHE A 76 -3.29 40.43 12.02
C PHE A 76 -2.57 41.25 13.08
N GLY A 77 -1.28 40.98 13.29
CA GLY A 77 -0.35 41.89 13.96
C GLY A 77 0.24 42.88 12.97
#